data_AF-A0A392P9T5-F1
#
_entry.id   AF-A0A392P9T5-F1
#
_cell.length_a   1.000
_cell.length_b   1.000
_cell.length_c   1.000
_cell.angle_alpha   90.00
_cell.angle_beta   90.00
_cell.angle_gamma   90.00
#
_symmetry.space_group_name_H-M   'P 1'
#
loop_
_entity.id
_entity.type
_entity.pdbx_description
1 polymer ?
#
loop_
_entity_poly.entity_id
_entity_poly.type
_entity_poly.pdbx_seq_one_letter_code
_entity_poly.pdbx_strand_id
1 'polypeptide(L)'
;MIEPSTGDRSKLLRMKGAEVVGVYHPLIDENLMKVLHRRRKKVYAWTVDDAESMERLLFEHVDAIVTSNPTLLQRLMQDSKTQCLEE
;
A
#
# COMPACT_ATOMS: atom_id res chain seq x y z
N MET A 1 -13.29 -14.29 1.65
CA MET A 1 -14.72 -14.02 1.91
C MET A 1 -15.54 -14.86 0.94
N ILE A 2 -16.47 -15.68 1.44
CA ILE A 2 -17.44 -16.40 0.62
C ILE A 2 -18.70 -15.55 0.61
N GLU A 3 -19.26 -15.29 -0.56
CA GLU A 3 -20.51 -14.55 -0.66
C GLU A 3 -21.65 -15.45 -0.11
N PRO A 4 -22.35 -15.06 0.97
CA PRO A 4 -23.27 -15.95 1.68
C PRO A 4 -24.47 -16.41 0.85
N SER A 5 -24.88 -15.62 -0.15
CA SER A 5 -26.04 -15.87 -1.00
C SER A 5 -25.74 -16.80 -2.17
N THR A 6 -24.51 -16.82 -2.67
CA THR A 6 -24.14 -17.56 -3.89
C THR A 6 -23.17 -18.72 -3.62
N GLY A 7 -22.51 -18.73 -2.46
CA GLY A 7 -21.44 -19.68 -2.14
C GLY A 7 -20.15 -19.44 -2.93
N ASP A 8 -20.12 -18.41 -3.80
CA ASP A 8 -18.94 -18.08 -4.58
C ASP A 8 -17.86 -17.51 -3.67
N ARG A 9 -16.64 -18.03 -3.80
CA ARG A 9 -15.47 -17.35 -3.24
C ARG A 9 -15.37 -15.98 -3.89
N SER A 10 -15.44 -14.93 -3.07
CA SER A 10 -15.31 -13.54 -3.48
C SER A 10 -14.15 -13.40 -4.45
N LYS A 11 -14.52 -13.02 -5.67
CA LYS A 11 -13.69 -12.93 -6.85
C LYS A 11 -13.20 -11.49 -7.05
N LEU A 12 -13.18 -10.66 -6.01
CA LEU A 12 -12.85 -9.22 -6.08
C LEU A 12 -11.51 -8.92 -6.79
N LEU A 13 -10.58 -9.86 -6.82
CA LEU A 13 -9.31 -9.77 -7.55
C LEU A 13 -9.29 -10.59 -8.87
N ARG A 14 -10.45 -10.73 -9.53
CA ARG A 14 -10.66 -11.46 -10.80
C ARG A 14 -9.87 -10.90 -11.97
N MET A 15 -9.42 -9.66 -11.89
CA MET A 15 -8.65 -8.99 -12.94
C MET A 15 -7.23 -9.59 -12.96
N LYS A 16 -7.11 -10.81 -13.52
CA LYS A 16 -5.85 -11.56 -13.53
C LYS A 16 -4.69 -10.74 -14.10
N GLY A 17 -4.94 -9.97 -15.17
CA GLY A 17 -3.95 -9.12 -15.84
C GLY A 17 -3.65 -7.78 -15.15
N ALA A 18 -4.42 -7.36 -14.15
CA ALA A 18 -4.10 -6.12 -13.44
C ALA A 18 -2.90 -6.34 -12.52
N GLU A 19 -1.80 -5.63 -12.71
CA GLU A 19 -0.60 -5.79 -11.87
C GLU A 19 -0.59 -4.87 -10.66
N VAL A 20 -1.34 -3.77 -10.72
CA VAL A 20 -1.39 -2.71 -9.70
C VAL A 20 -2.81 -2.57 -9.15
N VAL A 21 -2.91 -2.33 -7.85
CA VAL A 21 -4.14 -1.94 -7.16
C VAL A 21 -3.90 -0.59 -6.50
N GLY A 22 -4.63 0.42 -6.95
CA GLY A 22 -4.66 1.73 -6.28
C GLY A 22 -5.59 1.67 -5.06
N VAL A 23 -5.11 2.07 -3.88
CA VAL A 23 -5.87 1.98 -2.63
C VAL A 23 -5.87 3.33 -1.91
N TYR A 24 -7.04 3.72 -1.39
CA TYR A 24 -7.15 4.89 -0.51
C TYR A 24 -6.37 4.65 0.77
N HIS A 25 -5.40 5.52 1.05
CA HIS A 25 -4.33 5.24 2.01
C HIS A 25 -4.74 4.90 3.46
N PRO A 26 -5.89 5.34 4.02
CA PRO A 26 -6.33 4.92 5.35
C PRO A 26 -6.86 3.49 5.42
N LEU A 27 -7.12 2.86 4.27
CA LEU A 27 -7.58 1.46 4.20
C LEU A 27 -6.41 0.46 4.11
N ILE A 28 -5.17 0.97 4.05
CA ILE A 28 -3.99 0.12 3.94
C ILE A 28 -3.57 -0.31 5.34
N ASP A 29 -3.58 -1.62 5.54
CA ASP A 29 -3.05 -2.31 6.72
C ASP A 29 -2.27 -3.56 6.31
N GLU A 30 -1.59 -4.17 7.28
CA GLU A 30 -0.78 -5.38 7.08
C GLU A 30 -1.58 -6.54 6.44
N ASN A 31 -2.86 -6.68 6.77
CA ASN A 31 -3.71 -7.75 6.25
C ASN A 31 -4.02 -7.56 4.76
N LEU A 32 -4.36 -6.34 4.37
CA LEU A 32 -4.58 -5.98 2.97
C LEU A 32 -3.30 -6.22 2.15
N MET A 33 -2.17 -5.74 2.65
CA MET A 33 -0.87 -5.90 2.01
C MET A 33 -0.53 -7.39 1.80
N LYS A 34 -0.68 -8.22 2.83
CA LYS A 34 -0.49 -9.67 2.76
C LYS A 34 -1.36 -10.34 1.70
N VAL A 35 -2.63 -9.94 1.57
CA VAL A 35 -3.55 -10.54 0.57
C VAL A 35 -3.16 -10.14 -0.85
N LEU A 36 -2.81 -8.87 -1.08
CA LEU A 36 -2.49 -8.34 -2.41
C LEU A 36 -1.14 -8.83 -2.90
N HIS A 37 -0.10 -8.77 -2.06
CA HIS A 37 1.24 -9.27 -2.39
C HIS A 37 1.27 -10.78 -2.63
N ARG A 38 0.51 -11.59 -1.87
CA ARG A 38 0.37 -13.04 -2.13
C ARG A 38 -0.18 -13.33 -3.53
N ARG A 39 -0.92 -12.40 -4.12
CA ARG A 39 -1.47 -12.49 -5.48
C ARG A 39 -0.62 -11.74 -6.51
N ARG A 40 0.61 -11.36 -6.15
CA ARG A 40 1.55 -10.62 -6.99
C ARG A 40 0.97 -9.31 -7.51
N LYS A 41 0.20 -8.61 -6.69
CA LYS A 41 -0.35 -7.29 -6.99
C LYS A 41 0.49 -6.24 -6.26
N LYS A 42 0.93 -5.20 -6.95
CA LYS A 42 1.54 -4.01 -6.36
C LYS A 42 0.46 -3.12 -5.78
N VAL A 43 0.72 -2.47 -4.65
CA VAL A 43 -0.23 -1.61 -3.95
C VAL A 43 0.23 -0.16 -4.03
N TYR A 44 -0.56 0.69 -4.68
CA TYR A 44 -0.27 2.11 -4.85
C TYR A 44 -1.22 2.92 -3.97
N ALA A 45 -0.69 3.58 -2.94
CA ALA A 45 -1.48 4.40 -2.04
C ALA A 45 -1.79 5.75 -2.68
N TRP A 46 -3.02 6.24 -2.55
CA TRP A 46 -3.41 7.58 -3.02
C TRP A 46 -4.44 8.23 -2.07
N THR A 47 -4.56 9.57 -2.03
CA THR A 47 -3.45 10.54 -2.18
C THR A 47 -2.92 10.82 -0.79
N VAL A 48 -1.61 10.75 -0.58
CA VAL A 48 -1.00 10.84 0.75
C VAL A 48 -0.26 12.17 0.85
N ASP A 49 -0.72 13.08 1.69
CA ASP A 49 -0.19 14.45 1.75
C ASP A 49 0.33 14.86 3.14
N ASP A 50 0.28 13.97 4.13
CA ASP A 50 0.79 14.15 5.49
C ASP A 50 1.94 13.19 5.83
N ALA A 51 2.86 13.64 6.69
CA ALA A 51 4.07 12.89 7.05
C ALA A 51 3.76 11.59 7.81
N GLU A 52 2.81 11.61 8.75
CA GLU A 52 2.43 10.45 9.55
C GLU A 52 1.94 9.30 8.66
N SER A 53 1.06 9.61 7.70
CA SER A 53 0.59 8.61 6.74
C SER A 53 1.70 8.14 5.81
N MET A 54 2.60 9.02 5.35
CA MET A 54 3.75 8.61 4.53
C MET A 54 4.65 7.63 5.27
N GLU A 55 5.05 7.95 6.51
CA GLU A 55 5.89 7.10 7.36
C GLU A 55 5.23 5.74 7.62
N ARG A 56 3.94 5.74 8.01
CA ARG A 56 3.18 4.50 8.20
C ARG A 56 3.18 3.63 6.96
N LEU A 57 2.96 4.22 5.78
CA LEU A 57 2.88 3.44 4.52
C LEU A 57 4.24 2.93 4.07
N LEU A 58 5.32 3.68 4.32
CA LEU A 58 6.69 3.20 4.11
C LEU A 58 6.97 1.98 5.00
N PHE A 59 6.52 2.01 6.27
CA PHE A 59 6.61 0.87 7.19
C PHE A 59 5.76 -0.32 6.76
N GLU A 60 4.53 -0.09 6.28
CA GLU A 60 3.64 -1.13 5.72
C GLU A 60 4.11 -1.66 4.33
N HIS A 61 5.25 -1.19 3.84
CA HIS A 61 5.88 -1.62 2.59
C HIS A 61 4.99 -1.48 1.36
N VAL A 62 4.29 -0.35 1.21
CA VAL A 62 3.57 -0.05 -0.04
C VAL A 62 4.54 0.07 -1.21
N ASP A 63 4.08 -0.34 -2.39
CA ASP A 63 4.92 -0.35 -3.60
C ASP A 63 5.06 1.03 -4.24
N ALA A 64 4.11 1.93 -4.00
CA ALA A 64 4.19 3.34 -4.39
C ALA A 64 3.26 4.22 -3.55
N ILE A 65 3.62 5.50 -3.44
CA ILE A 65 2.80 6.55 -2.84
C ILE A 65 2.53 7.62 -3.90
N VAL A 66 1.25 7.92 -4.14
CA VAL A 66 0.78 9.05 -4.95
C VAL A 66 0.55 10.22 -4.00
N THR A 67 1.23 11.34 -4.25
CA THR A 67 1.23 12.51 -3.37
C THR A 67 1.27 13.81 -4.16
N SER A 68 0.66 14.86 -3.59
CA SER A 68 0.80 16.25 -4.04
C SER A 68 2.08 16.89 -3.49
N ASN A 69 2.76 16.26 -2.52
CA ASN A 69 3.96 16.76 -1.86
C ASN A 69 5.17 15.80 -2.03
N PRO A 70 5.73 15.68 -3.24
CA PRO A 70 6.83 14.75 -3.51
C PRO A 70 8.11 15.11 -2.74
N THR A 71 8.35 16.39 -2.44
CA THR A 71 9.53 16.85 -1.69
C THR A 71 9.51 16.32 -0.25
N LEU A 72 8.35 16.35 0.41
CA LEU A 72 8.21 15.79 1.75
C LEU A 72 8.47 14.27 1.75
N LEU A 73 7.86 13.54 0.81
CA LEU A 73 8.05 12.10 0.69
C LEU A 73 9.53 11.73 0.47
N GLN A 74 10.22 12.45 -0.43
CA GLN A 74 11.64 12.22 -0.69
C GLN A 74 12.50 12.42 0.56
N ARG A 75 12.21 13.46 1.34
CA ARG A 75 12.93 13.72 2.60
C ARG A 75 12.74 12.57 3.58
N LEU A 76 11.50 12.17 3.84
CA LEU A 76 11.18 11.07 4.77
C LEU A 76 11.88 9.76 4.36
N MET A 77 11.89 9.44 3.06
CA MET A 77 12.60 8.25 2.55
C MET A 77 14.12 8.29 2.78
N GLN A 78 14.75 9.47 2.83
CA GLN A 78 16.18 9.61 3.14
C GLN A 78 16.44 9.54 4.65
N ASP A 79 15.59 10.20 5.43
CA ASP A 79 15.67 10.19 6.89
C ASP A 79 15.54 8.75 7.42
N SER A 80 14.57 7.97 6.93
CA SER A 80 14.41 6.55 7.31
C SER A 80 15.61 5.69 6.96
N LYS A 81 16.29 5.94 5.83
CA LYS A 81 17.50 5.18 5.45
C LYS A 81 18.68 5.51 6.35
N THR A 82 18.80 6.77 6.75
CA THR A 82 19.91 7.25 7.58
C THR A 82 19.81 6.67 8.98
N GLN A 83 18.60 6.61 9.54
CA GLN A 83 18.35 6.00 10.84
C GLN A 83 18.79 4.52 10.90
N CYS A 84 18.62 3.75 9.82
CA CYS A 84 19.09 2.36 9.76
C CYS A 84 20.63 2.20 9.71
N LEU A 85 21.40 3.26 9.45
CA LEU A 85 22.86 3.21 9.36
C LEU A 85 23.55 3.64 10.66
N GLU A 86 22.82 4.26 11.58
CA GLU A 86 23.33 4.75 12.86
C GLU A 86 23.09 3.79 14.03
N GLU A 87 22.33 2.70 13.80
CA GLU A 87 22.12 1.57 14.72
C GLU A 87 23.00 0.37 14.37
#